data_AF-A0A428X7R7-F1
#
_entry.id   AF-A0A428X7R7-F1
#
_cell.length_a   1.000
_cell.length_b   1.000
_cell.length_c   1.000
_cell.angle_alpha   90.00
_cell.angle_beta   90.00
_cell.angle_gamma   90.00
#
_symmetry.space_group_name_H-M   'P 1'
#
loop_
_entity.id
_entity.type
_entity.pdbx_description
1 polymer ?
#
loop_
_entity_poly.entity_id
_entity_poly.type
_entity_poly.pdbx_seq_one_letter_code
_entity_poly.pdbx_strand_id
1 'polypeptide(L)'
;MGRGMPSSEVEVQLMHHAGRAPQLNLEMYRVEPVLLERPPNNLYSGPVALACPWCGDQIEYQVLSVAAARLQWVLWRVLTVAGLAAMAWGTVLLIQSRGSSGAGVGVLVAGIFTVFLFGSLWSADYGITGPGAWWTSRPHFLRLQPPETQDELGTLACERCGHREPLSNGGYAAAKARLARHACH
;
A
#
# COMPACT_ATOMS: atom_id res chain seq x y z
N MET A 1 -5.84 -16.01 6.25
CA MET A 1 -4.99 -15.38 5.21
C MET A 1 -4.27 -14.20 5.84
N GLY A 2 -3.03 -14.41 6.32
CA GLY A 2 -2.23 -13.31 6.89
C GLY A 2 -1.50 -12.59 5.75
N ARG A 3 -1.85 -11.31 5.50
CA ARG A 3 -1.01 -10.46 4.65
C ARG A 3 0.35 -10.31 5.33
N GLY A 4 1.42 -10.47 4.55
CA GLY A 4 2.81 -10.52 5.02
C GLY A 4 3.19 -9.33 5.91
N MET A 5 4.03 -9.60 6.92
CA MET A 5 4.59 -8.55 7.77
C MET A 5 5.36 -7.51 6.94
N PRO A 6 5.38 -6.23 7.37
CA PRO A 6 6.19 -5.22 6.71
C PRO A 6 7.68 -5.53 6.88
N SER A 7 8.34 -5.87 5.77
CA SER A 7 9.80 -6.00 5.64
C SER A 7 10.48 -4.63 5.66
N SER A 8 11.80 -4.61 5.90
CA SER A 8 12.64 -3.41 5.82
C SER A 8 12.70 -2.79 4.42
N GLU A 9 12.29 -3.54 3.40
CA GLU A 9 12.18 -3.12 2.01
C GLU A 9 10.71 -3.26 1.58
N VAL A 10 10.20 -2.33 0.77
CA VAL A 10 8.86 -2.37 0.17
C VAL A 10 9.01 -2.33 -1.34
N GLU A 11 8.46 -3.33 -2.02
CA GLU A 11 8.32 -3.29 -3.46
C GLU A 11 7.09 -2.45 -3.81
N VAL A 12 7.30 -1.40 -4.60
CA VAL A 12 6.24 -0.54 -5.15
C VAL A 12 6.34 -0.59 -6.67
N GLN A 13 5.23 -0.37 -7.34
CA GLN A 13 5.23 -0.12 -8.78
C GLN A 13 5.14 1.37 -9.03
N LEU A 14 6.15 1.91 -9.70
CA LEU A 14 6.07 3.25 -10.25
C LEU A 14 5.24 3.18 -11.53
N MET A 15 4.06 3.80 -11.50
CA MET A 15 3.27 4.05 -12.70
C MET A 15 3.60 5.43 -13.24
N HIS A 16 3.95 5.50 -14.53
CA HIS A 16 4.21 6.75 -15.22
C HIS A 16 3.51 6.81 -16.58
N HIS A 17 3.11 8.01 -16.98
CA HIS A 17 2.58 8.26 -18.32
C HIS A 17 3.67 8.14 -19.39
N ALA A 18 3.51 7.21 -20.33
CA ALA A 18 4.32 7.08 -21.52
C ALA A 18 3.88 8.13 -22.57
N GLY A 19 4.29 9.39 -22.38
CA GLY A 19 4.06 10.45 -23.38
C GLY A 19 4.01 11.87 -22.80
N ARG A 20 4.36 12.87 -23.62
CA ARG A 20 4.35 14.30 -23.25
C ARG A 20 2.96 14.94 -23.15
N ALA A 21 1.86 14.19 -23.22
CA ALA A 21 0.51 14.75 -23.21
C ALA A 21 -0.46 13.90 -22.37
N PRO A 22 -1.23 14.52 -21.45
CA PRO A 22 -2.25 13.83 -20.67
C PRO A 22 -3.50 13.66 -21.54
N GLN A 23 -3.45 12.72 -22.49
CA GLN A 23 -4.70 12.17 -23.01
C GLN A 23 -5.05 10.99 -22.11
N LEU A 24 -6.30 10.97 -21.65
CA LEU A 24 -6.92 10.03 -20.70
C LEU A 24 -6.97 8.56 -21.22
N ASN A 25 -6.00 8.14 -22.01
CA ASN A 25 -5.81 6.75 -22.40
C ASN A 25 -5.04 6.02 -21.29
N LEU A 26 -5.77 5.17 -20.55
CA LEU A 26 -5.22 4.21 -19.58
C LEU A 26 -4.20 3.24 -20.21
N GLU A 27 -4.15 3.14 -21.54
CA GLU A 27 -3.21 2.31 -22.30
C GLU A 27 -1.76 2.81 -22.30
N MET A 28 -1.47 4.00 -21.77
CA MET A 28 -0.12 4.58 -21.74
C MET A 28 0.50 4.65 -20.34
N TYR A 29 0.12 3.79 -19.41
CA TYR A 29 0.83 3.68 -18.13
C TYR A 29 1.82 2.52 -18.18
N ARG A 30 3.10 2.82 -18.00
CA ARG A 30 4.12 1.80 -17.75
C ARG A 30 4.32 1.64 -16.26
N VAL A 31 4.54 0.39 -15.89
CA VAL A 31 4.59 -0.08 -14.51
C VAL A 31 5.98 -0.66 -14.30
N GLU A 32 6.76 -0.04 -13.44
CA GLU A 32 8.13 -0.49 -13.15
C GLU A 32 8.26 -0.85 -11.66
N PRO A 33 8.74 -2.07 -11.33
CA PRO A 33 8.98 -2.44 -9.95
C PRO A 33 10.17 -1.64 -9.40
N VAL A 34 9.98 -1.03 -8.25
CA VAL A 34 10.98 -0.25 -7.52
C VAL A 34 11.02 -0.73 -6.09
N LEU A 35 12.22 -1.01 -5.59
CA LEU A 35 12.44 -1.36 -4.19
C LEU A 35 12.74 -0.09 -3.39
N LEU A 36 11.95 0.14 -2.36
CA LEU A 36 12.13 1.24 -1.41
C LEU A 36 12.61 0.70 -0.08
N GLU A 37 13.74 1.22 0.41
CA GLU A 37 14.20 0.95 1.77
C GLU A 37 13.39 1.78 2.77
N ARG A 38 12.85 1.13 3.81
CA ARG A 38 12.12 1.83 4.87
C ARG A 38 13.11 2.47 5.84
N PRO A 39 12.78 3.65 6.40
CA PRO A 39 13.60 4.27 7.42
C PRO A 39 13.65 3.41 8.69
N PRO A 40 14.72 3.55 9.49
CA PRO A 40 14.86 2.84 10.76
C PRO A 40 13.74 3.21 11.74
N ASN A 41 13.39 2.29 12.65
CA ASN A 41 12.25 2.42 13.56
C ASN A 41 12.36 3.57 14.59
N ASN A 42 13.54 4.16 14.76
CA ASN A 42 13.72 5.36 15.58
C ASN A 42 13.16 6.63 14.89
N LEU A 43 12.85 6.55 13.59
CA LEU A 43 12.20 7.60 12.83
C LEU A 43 10.77 7.19 12.48
N TYR A 44 9.85 8.15 12.45
CA TYR A 44 8.46 7.91 12.08
C TYR A 44 8.32 7.70 10.55
N SER A 45 8.90 8.61 9.77
CA SER A 45 8.97 8.55 8.31
C SER A 45 10.33 9.08 7.81
N GLY A 46 10.64 8.78 6.55
CA GLY A 46 11.81 9.29 5.85
C GLY A 46 11.47 9.63 4.41
N PRO A 47 11.99 10.76 3.86
CA PRO A 47 11.84 11.08 2.46
C PRO A 47 12.64 10.10 1.60
N VAL A 48 12.05 9.66 0.50
CA VAL A 48 12.72 8.90 -0.56
C VAL A 48 12.39 9.57 -1.89
N ALA A 49 13.43 10.00 -2.59
CA ALA A 49 13.31 10.54 -3.94
C ALA A 49 13.53 9.43 -4.96
N LEU A 50 12.58 9.27 -5.88
CA LEU A 50 12.66 8.39 -7.02
C LEU A 50 12.78 9.21 -8.29
N ALA A 51 13.79 8.94 -9.11
CA ALA A 51 13.86 9.50 -10.45
C ALA A 51 13.00 8.65 -11.39
N CYS A 52 12.09 9.29 -12.14
CA CYS A 52 11.41 8.61 -13.23
C CYS A 52 12.43 8.33 -14.34
N PRO A 53 12.62 7.08 -14.78
CA PRO A 53 13.64 6.76 -15.80
C PRO A 53 13.29 7.29 -17.19
N TRP A 54 12.08 7.83 -17.38
CA TRP A 54 11.56 8.29 -18.66
C TRP A 54 11.63 9.81 -18.81
N CYS A 55 11.10 10.56 -17.85
CA CYS A 55 11.15 12.03 -17.88
C CYS A 55 12.33 12.61 -17.10
N GLY A 56 12.98 11.82 -16.24
CA GLY A 56 14.05 12.29 -15.35
C GLY A 56 13.55 13.11 -14.16
N ASP A 57 12.24 13.31 -14.01
CA ASP A 57 11.69 14.05 -12.87
C ASP A 57 11.95 13.31 -11.56
N GLN A 58 12.38 14.07 -10.55
CA GLN A 58 12.49 13.57 -9.19
C GLN A 58 11.13 13.66 -8.49
N ILE A 59 10.68 12.53 -7.98
CA ILE A 59 9.42 12.40 -7.28
C ILE A 59 9.73 12.00 -5.84
N GLU A 60 9.40 12.88 -4.92
CA GLU A 60 9.61 12.65 -3.50
C GLU A 60 8.41 11.96 -2.87
N TYR A 61 8.68 10.89 -2.13
CA TYR A 61 7.72 10.16 -1.32
C TYR A 61 8.17 10.19 0.14
N GLN A 62 7.22 10.08 1.05
CA GLN A 62 7.45 9.84 2.47
C GLN A 62 7.16 8.37 2.75
N VAL A 63 8.18 7.63 3.15
CA VAL A 63 8.06 6.22 3.52
C VAL A 63 8.05 6.13 5.04
N LEU A 64 7.02 5.50 5.58
CA LEU A 64 6.86 5.25 7.01
C LEU A 64 7.75 4.09 7.44
N SER A 65 8.34 4.20 8.63
CA SER A 65 9.04 3.08 9.26
C SER A 65 8.08 1.90 9.49
N VAL A 66 8.65 0.72 9.71
CA VAL A 66 7.87 -0.49 9.96
C VAL A 66 6.95 -0.30 11.18
N ALA A 67 7.45 0.32 12.24
CA ALA A 67 6.68 0.61 13.44
C ALA A 67 5.54 1.60 13.17
N ALA A 68 5.82 2.70 12.47
CA ALA A 68 4.82 3.72 12.15
C ALA A 68 3.71 3.19 11.24
N ALA A 69 4.07 2.43 10.20
CA ALA A 69 3.11 1.80 9.30
C ALA A 69 2.20 0.79 10.03
N ARG A 70 2.76 0.01 10.99
CA ARG A 70 1.95 -0.89 11.83
C ARG A 70 0.98 -0.13 12.71
N LEU A 71 1.43 0.92 13.38
CA LEU A 71 0.58 1.76 14.22
C LEU A 71 -0.59 2.33 13.42
N GLN A 72 -0.28 2.88 12.24
CA GLN A 72 -1.26 3.48 11.36
C GLN A 72 -2.26 2.45 10.83
N TRP A 73 -1.80 1.26 10.44
CA TRP A 73 -2.66 0.15 10.03
C TRP A 73 -3.60 -0.30 11.14
N VAL A 74 -3.11 -0.41 12.38
CA VAL A 74 -3.93 -0.75 13.55
C VAL A 74 -4.96 0.35 13.80
N LEU A 75 -4.57 1.62 13.71
CA LEU A 75 -5.47 2.76 13.88
C LEU A 75 -6.61 2.73 12.86
N TRP A 76 -6.31 2.54 11.57
CA TRP A 76 -7.35 2.44 10.53
C TRP A 76 -8.27 1.25 10.73
N ARG A 77 -7.72 0.11 11.14
CA ARG A 77 -8.53 -1.06 11.50
C ARG A 77 -9.48 -0.75 12.65
N VAL A 78 -8.99 -0.15 13.73
CA VAL A 78 -9.80 0.20 14.90
C VAL A 78 -10.91 1.17 14.51
N LEU A 79 -10.61 2.21 13.73
CA LEU A 79 -11.60 3.17 13.26
C LEU A 79 -12.65 2.53 12.34
N THR A 80 -12.24 1.61 11.46
CA THR A 80 -13.17 0.85 10.61
C THR A 80 -14.11 -0.01 11.45
N VAL A 81 -13.58 -0.72 12.45
CA VAL A 81 -14.39 -1.55 13.36
C VAL A 81 -15.33 -0.68 14.19
N ALA A 82 -14.88 0.48 14.67
CA ALA A 82 -15.73 1.44 15.38
C ALA A 82 -16.87 1.95 14.50
N GLY A 83 -16.60 2.23 13.21
CA GLY A 83 -17.63 2.59 12.23
C GLY A 83 -18.67 1.48 12.03
N LEU A 84 -18.24 0.22 11.93
CA LEU A 84 -19.15 -0.94 11.84
C LEU A 84 -20.03 -1.07 13.08
N ALA A 85 -19.45 -0.87 14.27
CA ALA A 85 -20.19 -0.89 15.53
C ALA A 85 -21.23 0.24 15.58
N ALA A 86 -20.88 1.44 15.11
CA ALA A 86 -21.82 2.56 15.01
C ALA A 86 -22.96 2.26 14.01
N MET A 87 -22.68 1.64 12.86
CA MET A 87 -23.73 1.21 11.93
C MET A 87 -24.71 0.22 12.58
N ALA A 88 -24.19 -0.79 13.27
CA ALA A 88 -25.00 -1.77 13.96
C ALA A 88 -25.88 -1.11 15.03
N TRP A 89 -25.31 -0.23 15.84
CA TRP A 89 -26.04 0.49 16.89
C TRP A 89 -27.09 1.45 16.34
N GLY A 90 -26.76 2.23 15.31
CA GLY A 90 -27.71 3.12 14.63
C GLY A 90 -28.90 2.36 14.06
N THR A 91 -28.65 1.17 13.49
CA THR A 91 -29.71 0.28 13.00
C THR A 91 -30.64 -0.19 14.14
N VAL A 92 -30.08 -0.58 15.29
CA VAL A 92 -30.86 -0.97 16.47
C VAL A 92 -31.74 0.20 16.95
N LEU A 93 -31.19 1.42 17.03
CA LEU A 93 -31.95 2.61 17.41
C LEU A 93 -33.09 2.91 16.44
N LEU A 94 -32.88 2.73 15.13
CA LEU A 94 -33.93 2.89 14.12
C LEU A 94 -35.05 1.88 14.30
N ILE A 95 -34.74 0.61 14.56
CA ILE A 95 -35.74 -0.44 14.80
C ILE A 95 -36.55 -0.12 16.06
N GLN A 96 -35.88 0.22 17.17
CA GLN A 96 -36.53 0.54 18.44
C GLN A 96 -37.43 1.79 18.34
N SER A 97 -37.00 2.79 17.57
CA SER A 97 -37.76 4.03 17.34
C SER A 97 -38.78 3.92 16.19
N ARG A 98 -38.96 2.73 15.59
CA ARG A 98 -39.81 2.52 14.40
C ARG A 98 -39.50 3.52 13.26
N GLY A 99 -38.23 3.86 13.10
CA GLY A 99 -37.75 4.77 12.05
C GLY A 99 -37.92 6.27 12.35
N SER A 100 -38.39 6.66 13.53
CA SER A 100 -38.67 8.07 13.85
C SER A 100 -37.50 8.84 14.50
N SER A 101 -36.43 8.16 14.93
CA SER A 101 -35.32 8.86 15.61
C SER A 101 -34.27 9.41 14.63
N GLY A 102 -34.15 10.73 14.58
CA GLY A 102 -33.04 11.40 13.88
C GLY A 102 -31.66 11.00 14.42
N ALA A 103 -31.58 10.62 15.70
CA ALA A 103 -30.36 10.09 16.32
C ALA A 103 -29.95 8.72 15.72
N GLY A 104 -30.90 7.81 15.48
CA GLY A 104 -30.61 6.52 14.84
C GLY A 104 -30.11 6.69 13.40
N VAL A 105 -30.74 7.59 12.63
CA VAL A 105 -30.28 7.93 11.27
C VAL A 105 -28.87 8.53 11.31
N GLY A 106 -28.63 9.52 12.18
CA GLY A 106 -27.34 10.20 12.29
C GLY A 106 -26.19 9.26 12.62
N VAL A 107 -26.38 8.37 13.61
CA VAL A 107 -25.38 7.37 14.01
C VAL A 107 -25.10 6.37 12.89
N LEU A 108 -26.15 5.92 12.19
CA LEU A 108 -26.00 4.99 11.06
C LEU A 108 -25.19 5.62 9.92
N VAL A 109 -25.53 6.85 9.51
CA VAL A 109 -24.83 7.57 8.44
C VAL A 109 -23.38 7.83 8.81
N ALA A 110 -23.12 8.27 10.05
CA ALA A 110 -21.76 8.47 10.54
C ALA A 110 -20.96 7.15 10.51
N GLY A 111 -21.58 6.03 10.90
CA GLY A 111 -20.99 4.71 10.80
C GLY A 111 -20.61 4.34 9.36
N ILE A 112 -21.53 4.52 8.40
CA ILE A 112 -21.28 4.24 6.97
C ILE A 112 -20.10 5.07 6.46
N PHE A 113 -20.09 6.37 6.73
CA PHE A 113 -19.00 7.26 6.32
C PHE A 113 -17.66 6.84 6.92
N THR A 114 -17.65 6.48 8.20
CA THR A 114 -16.46 6.03 8.93
C THR A 114 -15.90 4.74 8.30
N VAL A 115 -16.76 3.75 8.03
CA VAL A 115 -16.35 2.50 7.37
C VAL A 115 -15.85 2.73 5.96
N PHE A 116 -16.54 3.55 5.18
CA PHE A 116 -16.13 3.86 3.81
C PHE A 116 -14.76 4.54 3.80
N LEU A 117 -14.56 5.56 4.63
CA LEU A 117 -13.34 6.35 4.63
C LEU A 117 -12.16 5.57 5.21
N PHE A 118 -12.29 5.06 6.43
CA PHE A 118 -11.18 4.36 7.10
C PHE A 118 -11.00 2.93 6.61
N GLY A 119 -12.04 2.26 6.12
CA GLY A 119 -11.91 0.97 5.46
C GLY A 119 -11.17 1.09 4.13
N SER A 120 -11.43 2.15 3.36
CA SER A 120 -10.65 2.45 2.15
C SER A 120 -9.18 2.71 2.49
N LEU A 121 -8.92 3.55 3.50
CA LEU A 121 -7.56 3.81 3.98
C LEU A 121 -6.89 2.54 4.49
N TRP A 122 -7.58 1.72 5.28
CA TRP A 122 -7.05 0.47 5.78
C TRP A 122 -6.68 -0.52 4.67
N SER A 123 -7.47 -0.53 3.59
CA SER A 123 -7.24 -1.40 2.42
C SER A 123 -6.06 -0.93 1.56
N ALA A 124 -5.81 0.38 1.53
CA ALA A 124 -4.83 1.04 0.66
C ALA A 124 -3.60 1.57 1.42
N ASP A 125 -3.51 1.40 2.74
CA ASP A 125 -2.37 1.87 3.54
C ASP A 125 -1.24 0.85 3.50
N TYR A 126 -0.10 1.32 3.02
CA TYR A 126 1.13 0.56 2.95
C TYR A 126 2.31 1.30 3.61
N GLY A 127 2.03 2.42 4.26
CA GLY A 127 3.04 3.24 4.88
C GLY A 127 3.84 4.09 3.89
N ILE A 128 3.26 4.51 2.78
CA ILE A 128 3.91 5.41 1.81
C ILE A 128 2.93 6.54 1.50
N THR A 129 3.39 7.79 1.59
CA THR A 129 2.61 8.98 1.26
C THR A 129 3.38 9.85 0.27
N GLY A 130 2.69 10.47 -0.69
CA GLY A 130 3.35 11.28 -1.72
C GLY A 130 2.47 11.54 -2.95
N PRO A 131 3.03 12.12 -4.02
CA PRO A 131 2.31 12.41 -5.25
C PRO A 131 1.65 11.15 -5.81
N GLY A 132 0.34 11.21 -6.08
CA GLY A 132 -0.42 10.09 -6.65
C GLY A 132 -0.76 8.96 -5.68
N ALA A 133 -0.35 9.02 -4.40
CA ALA A 133 -0.76 8.02 -3.39
C ALA A 133 -2.26 8.07 -3.04
N TRP A 134 -2.99 9.08 -3.52
CA TRP A 134 -4.40 9.35 -3.23
C TRP A 134 -5.03 10.03 -4.43
N TRP A 135 -6.12 9.48 -4.98
CA TRP A 135 -7.25 10.07 -5.76
C TRP A 135 -6.96 11.20 -6.78
N THR A 136 -5.70 11.51 -7.04
CA THR A 136 -5.24 12.63 -7.83
C THR A 136 -4.57 12.05 -9.06
N SER A 137 -5.01 12.52 -10.23
CA SER A 137 -4.53 12.11 -11.55
C SER A 137 -3.16 12.72 -11.86
N ARG A 138 -2.18 12.55 -10.96
CA ARG A 138 -0.81 12.98 -11.22
C ARG A 138 -0.12 11.96 -12.13
N PRO A 139 0.75 12.42 -13.06
CA PRO A 139 1.37 11.58 -14.08
C PRO A 139 2.31 10.51 -13.51
N HIS A 140 2.69 10.65 -12.23
CA HIS A 140 3.46 9.66 -11.49
C HIS A 140 2.71 9.29 -10.22
N PHE A 141 2.46 7.99 -10.06
CA PHE A 141 1.88 7.46 -8.83
C PHE A 141 2.53 6.11 -8.50
N LEU A 142 2.71 5.85 -7.21
CA LEU A 142 3.10 4.54 -6.73
C LEU A 142 1.84 3.70 -6.56
N ARG A 143 1.76 2.59 -7.30
CA ARG A 143 0.79 1.54 -7.03
C ARG A 143 1.49 0.42 -6.29
N LEU A 144 0.88 -0.09 -5.24
CA LEU A 144 1.33 -1.33 -4.64
C LEU A 144 0.57 -2.46 -5.30
N GLN A 145 1.30 -3.31 -6.02
CA GLN A 145 0.74 -4.58 -6.46
C GLN A 145 0.88 -5.54 -5.27
N PRO A 146 -0.22 -6.00 -4.65
CA PRO A 146 -0.15 -7.31 -4.02
C PRO A 146 0.23 -8.29 -5.15
N PRO A 147 1.21 -9.18 -4.97
CA PRO A 147 1.55 -10.16 -6.00
C PRO A 147 0.29 -10.94 -6.36
N GLU A 148 -0.15 -10.81 -7.61
CA GLU A 148 -1.43 -11.35 -8.07
C GLU A 148 -1.33 -12.88 -8.25
N THR A 149 -0.12 -13.37 -8.50
CA THR A 149 0.25 -14.78 -8.49
C THR A 149 1.64 -14.98 -7.87
N GLN A 150 1.93 -16.18 -7.35
CA GLN A 150 3.26 -16.52 -6.82
C GLN A 150 4.37 -16.44 -7.86
N ASP A 151 4.02 -16.50 -9.15
CA ASP A 151 4.95 -16.50 -10.28
C ASP A 151 5.34 -15.07 -10.71
N GLU A 152 4.54 -14.06 -10.38
CA GLU A 152 4.82 -12.64 -10.65
C GLU A 152 5.73 -11.97 -9.62
N LEU A 153 6.01 -12.64 -8.50
CA LEU A 153 6.94 -12.16 -7.48
C LEU A 153 8.35 -11.93 -8.01
N GLY A 154 8.67 -12.37 -9.22
CA GLY A 154 9.99 -12.23 -9.82
C GLY A 154 11.02 -13.18 -9.19
N THR A 155 12.22 -13.16 -9.75
CA THR A 155 13.36 -13.93 -9.24
C THR A 155 14.50 -13.00 -8.91
N LEU A 156 15.09 -13.16 -7.73
CA LEU A 156 16.35 -12.51 -7.40
C LEU A 156 17.48 -13.21 -8.14
N ALA A 157 18.23 -12.49 -8.98
CA ALA A 157 19.39 -13.03 -9.66
C ALA A 157 20.66 -12.76 -8.85
N CYS A 158 21.51 -13.76 -8.69
CA CYS A 158 22.87 -13.53 -8.20
C CYS A 158 23.70 -12.85 -9.31
N GLU A 159 24.30 -11.70 -9.01
CA GLU A 159 25.14 -10.97 -9.97
C GLU A 159 26.40 -11.72 -10.42
N ARG A 160 26.86 -12.72 -9.64
CA ARG A 160 28.08 -13.48 -9.96
C ARG A 160 27.86 -14.65 -10.90
N CYS A 161 26.78 -15.40 -10.72
CA CYS A 161 26.53 -16.67 -11.45
C CYS A 161 25.20 -16.68 -12.21
N GLY A 162 24.37 -15.63 -12.07
CA GLY A 162 23.05 -15.56 -12.71
C GLY A 162 21.99 -16.49 -12.12
N HIS A 163 22.29 -17.18 -11.00
CA HIS A 163 21.32 -18.04 -10.32
C HIS A 163 20.10 -17.25 -9.87
N ARG A 164 18.90 -17.76 -10.19
CA ARG A 164 17.61 -17.09 -9.96
C ARG A 164 16.87 -17.73 -8.80
N GLU A 165 16.71 -16.98 -7.71
CA GLU A 165 15.99 -17.43 -6.53
C GLU A 165 14.54 -16.91 -6.54
N PRO A 166 13.54 -17.80 -6.50
CA PRO A 166 12.15 -17.38 -6.50
C PRO A 166 11.78 -16.69 -5.18
N LEU A 167 11.00 -15.62 -5.31
CA LEU A 167 10.52 -14.79 -4.21
C LEU A 167 9.32 -15.41 -3.46
N SER A 168 8.83 -16.57 -3.92
CA SER A 168 7.61 -17.27 -3.46
C SER A 168 7.66 -17.83 -2.02
N ASN A 169 8.85 -18.10 -1.47
CA ASN A 169 9.00 -18.64 -0.11
C ASN A 169 9.52 -17.58 0.87
N GLY A 170 8.61 -16.92 1.59
CA GLY A 170 8.96 -16.01 2.70
C GLY A 170 9.32 -14.57 2.30
N GLY A 171 9.08 -14.18 1.04
CA GLY A 171 9.31 -12.84 0.53
C GLY A 171 10.79 -12.52 0.27
N TYR A 172 11.05 -11.27 -0.13
CA TYR A 172 12.36 -10.80 -0.58
C TYR A 172 13.50 -11.01 0.40
N ALA A 173 13.32 -10.69 1.68
CA ALA A 173 14.37 -10.89 2.69
C ALA A 173 14.76 -12.37 2.82
N ALA A 174 13.79 -13.29 2.75
CA ALA A 174 14.06 -14.72 2.80
C ALA A 174 14.77 -15.22 1.54
N ALA A 175 14.33 -14.74 0.36
CA ALA A 175 14.98 -15.03 -0.92
C ALA A 175 16.42 -14.48 -0.97
N LYS A 176 16.65 -13.24 -0.51
CA LYS A 176 17.99 -12.63 -0.39
C LYS A 176 18.89 -13.43 0.56
N ALA A 177 18.36 -13.88 1.69
CA ALA A 177 19.12 -14.72 2.63
C ALA A 177 19.44 -16.11 2.06
N ARG A 178 18.56 -16.68 1.22
CA ARG A 178 18.86 -17.92 0.48
C ARG A 178 19.90 -17.66 -0.61
N LEU A 179 19.74 -16.62 -1.41
CA LEU A 179 20.68 -16.21 -2.45
C LEU A 179 22.07 -15.93 -1.89
N ALA A 180 22.16 -15.29 -0.71
CA ALA A 180 23.42 -15.01 -0.01
C ALA A 180 24.12 -16.28 0.50
N ARG A 181 23.37 -17.36 0.75
CA ARG A 181 23.90 -18.66 1.15
C ARG A 181 24.12 -19.62 -0.02
N HIS A 182 23.67 -19.24 -1.22
CA HIS A 182 23.84 -20.09 -2.39
C HIS A 182 25.31 -20.06 -2.83
N ALA A 183 25.85 -21.25 -3.13
CA ALA A 183 27.20 -21.37 -3.65
C ALA A 183 27.19 -21.06 -5.15
N CYS A 184 27.95 -20.06 -5.56
CA CYS A 184 28.20 -19.78 -6.97
C CYS A 184 29.15 -20.86 -7.51
N HIS A 185 28.59 -21.84 -8.23
CA HIS A 185 29.35 -22.82 -9.01
C HIS A 185 29.38 -22.44 -10.48
#